data_AF-A0A1G8C861-F1
#
_entry.id   AF-A0A1G8C861-F1
#
_cell.length_a   1.000
_cell.length_b   1.000
_cell.length_c   1.000
_cell.angle_alpha   90.00
_cell.angle_beta   90.00
_cell.angle_gamma   90.00
#
_symmetry.space_group_name_H-M   'P 1'
#
loop_
_entity.id
_entity.type
_entity.pdbx_description
1 polymer ?
#
loop_
_entity_poly.entity_id
_entity_poly.type
_entity_poly.pdbx_seq_one_letter_code
_entity_poly.pdbx_strand_id
1 'polypeptide(L)' 'MPAPSTPESRALAKLAWEAAWERLGNALQPPPGYPAATAEQISECFHVAQARLDEMRAAFGVPDER' A
#
# COMPACT_ATOMS: atom_id res chain seq x y z
N MET A 1 3.52 -23.70 9.02
CA MET A 1 2.51 -22.68 9.35
C MET A 1 3.22 -21.33 9.37
N PRO A 2 2.71 -20.27 8.71
CA PRO A 2 3.27 -18.94 8.92
C PRO A 2 3.14 -18.59 10.41
N ALA A 3 4.21 -18.08 11.01
CA ALA A 3 4.16 -17.64 12.41
C ALA A 3 3.08 -16.56 12.56
N PRO A 4 2.32 -16.54 13.68
CA PRO A 4 1.35 -15.48 13.92
C PRO A 4 2.07 -14.13 13.96
N SER A 5 1.65 -13.21 13.11
CA SER A 5 2.17 -11.85 13.04
C SER A 5 1.97 -11.14 14.39
N THR A 6 3.02 -10.53 14.93
CA THR A 6 2.93 -9.78 16.18
C THR A 6 2.06 -8.52 16.00
N PRO A 7 1.50 -7.96 17.09
CA PRO A 7 0.77 -6.68 17.03
C PRO A 7 1.61 -5.56 16.40
N GLU A 8 2.92 -5.54 16.66
CA GLU A 8 3.85 -4.59 16.09
C GLU A 8 4.00 -4.77 14.57
N SER A 9 4.17 -6.01 14.09
CA SER A 9 4.23 -6.29 12.65
C SER A 9 2.93 -5.90 11.93
N ARG A 10 1.77 -6.09 12.57
CA ARG A 10 0.47 -5.65 12.04
C ARG A 10 0.36 -4.13 11.97
N ALA A 11 0.82 -3.42 13.00
CA ALA A 11 0.82 -1.96 13.02
C ALA A 11 1.73 -1.39 11.93
N LEU A 12 2.94 -1.95 11.76
CA LEU A 12 3.86 -1.55 10.70
C LEU A 12 3.29 -1.81 9.30
N ALA A 13 2.70 -3.00 9.08
CA ALA A 13 2.07 -3.33 7.79
C ALA A 13 0.91 -2.38 7.46
N LYS A 14 0.09 -2.03 8.46
CA LYS A 14 -1.01 -1.07 8.30
C LYS A 14 -0.50 0.33 7.92
N LEU A 15 0.48 0.85 8.64
CA LEU A 15 1.07 2.17 8.35
C LEU A 15 1.72 2.21 6.97
N ALA A 16 2.41 1.13 6.57
CA ALA A 16 3.01 1.01 5.26
C ALA A 16 1.96 1.00 4.13
N TRP A 17 0.82 0.33 4.34
CA TRP A 17 -0.32 0.38 3.44
C TRP A 17 -0.94 1.78 3.35
N GLU A 18 -1.19 2.43 4.49
CA GLU A 18 -1.77 3.78 4.53
C GLU A 18 -0.88 4.79 3.77
N ALA A 19 0.44 4.75 3.99
CA ALA A 19 1.39 5.61 3.30
C ALA A 19 1.43 5.36 1.78
N ALA A 20 1.39 4.09 1.36
CA ALA A 20 1.38 3.74 -0.06
C ALA A 20 0.07 4.15 -0.74
N TRP A 21 -1.06 4.00 -0.05
CA TRP A 21 -2.37 4.44 -0.52
C TRP A 21 -2.45 5.97 -0.67
N GLU A 22 -1.95 6.71 0.32
CA GLU A 22 -1.87 8.18 0.24
C GLU A 22 -1.01 8.63 -0.95
N ARG A 23 0.14 7.98 -1.16
CA ARG A 23 1.01 8.28 -2.31
C ARG A 23 0.30 8.03 -3.65
N LEU A 24 -0.46 6.94 -3.77
CA LEU A 24 -1.26 6.67 -4.97
C LEU A 24 -2.34 7.74 -5.16
N GLY A 25 -3.02 8.14 -4.08
CA GLY A 25 -3.99 9.24 -4.10
C GLY A 25 -3.38 10.54 -4.60
N ASN A 26 -2.21 10.91 -4.10
CA ASN A 26 -1.46 12.09 -4.53
C ASN A 26 -0.97 11.99 -5.98
N ALA A 27 -0.65 10.79 -6.47
CA ALA A 27 -0.29 10.60 -7.88
C ALA A 27 -1.50 10.78 -8.82
N LEU A 28 -2.68 10.28 -8.42
CA LEU A 28 -3.92 10.39 -9.19
C LEU A 28 -4.53 11.80 -9.13
N GLN A 29 -4.43 12.44 -7.97
CA GLN A 29 -4.95 13.77 -7.69
C GLN A 29 -3.86 14.57 -6.96
N PRO A 30 -2.92 15.17 -7.70
CA PRO A 30 -1.84 15.95 -7.11
C PRO A 30 -2.39 17.13 -6.32
N PRO A 31 -1.79 17.47 -5.17
CA PRO A 31 -2.15 18.67 -4.43
C PRO A 31 -1.98 19.94 -5.28
N PRO A 32 -2.71 21.03 -4.96
CA PRO A 32 -2.56 22.30 -5.67
C PRO A 32 -1.10 22.77 -5.73
N GLY A 33 -0.63 23.12 -6.93
CA GLY A 33 0.74 23.59 -7.15
C GLY A 33 1.77 22.48 -7.45
N TYR A 34 1.37 21.20 -7.44
CA TYR A 34 2.23 20.09 -7.86
C TYR A 34 1.94 19.68 -9.31
N PRO A 35 2.96 19.20 -10.05
CA PRO A 35 2.76 18.67 -11.39
C PRO A 35 1.94 17.38 -11.36
N ALA A 36 1.22 17.10 -12.45
CA ALA A 36 0.56 15.80 -12.65
C ALA A 36 1.60 14.69 -12.77
N ALA A 37 1.32 13.55 -12.16
CA ALA A 37 2.13 12.35 -12.32
C ALA A 37 1.99 11.78 -13.73
N THR A 38 3.05 11.17 -14.24
CA THR A 38 3.01 10.43 -15.51
C THR A 38 2.28 9.09 -15.34
N ALA A 39 1.88 8.46 -16.45
CA ALA A 39 1.25 7.15 -16.42
C ALA A 39 2.16 6.09 -15.76
N GLU A 40 3.47 6.15 -16.01
CA GLU A 40 4.46 5.27 -15.40
C GLU A 40 4.54 5.47 -13.89
N GLN A 41 4.52 6.71 -13.41
CA GLN A 41 4.56 7.03 -11.99
C GLN A 41 3.29 6.57 -11.26
N ILE A 42 2.13 6.70 -11.91
CA ILE A 42 0.85 6.18 -11.39
C ILE A 42 0.90 4.65 -11.31
N SER A 43 1.39 3.99 -12.36
CA SER A 43 1.56 2.53 -12.40
C SER A 43 2.50 2.03 -11.29
N GLU A 44 3.62 2.72 -11.07
CA GLU A 44 4.54 2.41 -9.98
C GLU A 44 3.87 2.54 -8.61
N CYS A 45 3.17 3.66 -8.36
CA CYS A 45 2.45 3.87 -7.11
C CYS A 45 1.38 2.80 -6.89
N PHE A 46 0.69 2.38 -7.95
CA PHE A 46 -0.30 1.30 -7.89
C PHE A 46 0.33 -0.03 -7.50
N HIS A 47 1.43 -0.42 -8.15
CA HIS A 47 2.11 -1.68 -7.82
C HIS A 47 2.67 -1.70 -6.40
N VAL A 48 3.20 -0.56 -5.93
CA VAL A 48 3.67 -0.41 -4.54
C VAL A 48 2.49 -0.54 -3.57
N ALA A 49 1.38 0.15 -3.83
CA ALA A 49 0.18 0.04 -2.99
C ALA A 49 -0.33 -1.40 -2.95
N GLN A 50 -0.47 -2.07 -4.09
CA GLN A 50 -0.90 -3.46 -4.15
C GLN A 50 0.02 -4.39 -3.34
N ALA A 51 1.34 -4.25 -3.46
CA ALA A 51 2.28 -5.06 -2.68
C ALA A 51 2.11 -4.84 -1.16
N ARG A 52 1.89 -3.59 -0.71
CA ARG A 52 1.65 -3.31 0.72
C ARG A 52 0.30 -3.84 1.21
N LEU A 53 -0.72 -3.84 0.36
CA LEU A 53 -1.99 -4.47 0.67
C LEU A 53 -1.83 -5.97 0.88
N ASP A 54 -1.05 -6.64 0.04
CA ASP A 54 -0.81 -8.08 0.15
C ASP A 54 0.01 -8.42 1.40
N GLU A 55 1.02 -7.60 1.74
CA GLU A 55 1.73 -7.70 3.03
C GLU A 55 0.80 -7.49 4.24
N MET A 56 -0.11 -6.52 4.17
CA MET A 56 -1.10 -6.29 5.21
C MET A 56 -2.06 -7.48 5.34
N ARG A 57 -2.59 -8.01 4.24
CA ARG A 57 -3.44 -9.21 4.26
C ARG A 57 -2.73 -10.39 4.93
N ALA A 58 -1.48 -10.65 4.56
CA ALA A 58 -0.66 -11.68 5.18
C ALA A 58 -0.48 -11.43 6.69
N ALA A 59 -0.18 -10.19 7.10
CA ALA A 59 -0.01 -9.84 8.51
C ALA A 59 -1.28 -10.06 9.34
N PHE A 60 -2.46 -9.90 8.74
CA PHE A 60 -3.75 -10.10 9.40
C PHE A 60 -4.35 -11.50 9.19
N GLY A 61 -3.70 -12.37 8.42
CA GLY A 61 -4.20 -13.72 8.12
C GLY A 61 -5.45 -13.71 7.24
N VAL A 62 -5.62 -12.67 6.43
CA VAL A 62 -6.72 -12.60 5.45
C VAL A 62 -6.34 -13.49 4.26
N PRO A 63 -7.18 -14.48 3.89
CA PRO A 63 -6.91 -15.33 2.74
C PRO A 63 -6.91 -14.50 1.46
N ASP A 64 -5.98 -14.82 0.55
CA ASP A 64 -5.98 -14.24 -0.79
C ASP A 64 -6.92 -15.07 -1.68
N GLU A 65 -8.05 -14.50 -2.06
CA GLU A 65 -9.08 -15.15 -2.88
C GLU A 65 -8.91 -14.88 -4.39
N ARG A 66 -7.70 -14.48 -4.83
CA ARG A 66 -7.44 -14.16 -6.24
C ARG A 66 -7.07 -15.37 -7.10
#